data_AF-L8FR32-F1
#
_entry.id   AF-L8FR32-F1
#
_cell.length_a   1.000
_cell.length_b   1.000
_cell.length_c   1.000
_cell.angle_alpha   90.00
_cell.angle_beta   90.00
_cell.angle_gamma   90.00
#
_symmetry.space_group_name_H-M   'P 1'
#
loop_
_entity.id
_entity.type
_entity.pdbx_description
1 polymer ?
#
loop_
_entity_poly.entity_id
_entity_poly.type
_entity_poly.pdbx_seq_one_letter_code
_entity_poly.pdbx_strand_id
1 'polypeptide(L)'
;MPRLSPADKAAAKKRAKQIKDAVELCGTASFSRVMMMTQEELRTLMLNLGDQRPTREPGNTMRKEVMKLQGEKFQAFCKYGSVWDNVSQQYEAIDAAEDRLRNDKGATPEELEEAIAVLQKFLDTSDPILNHGYDLIRMLNDNEALSLRQLVAAQGEATIYRQDRVYYQIKASRATLFCRKIRTKIVKPFKVCAATAKKICRKIRKAKKKKGKRPAGALVV
;
A
#
# COMPACT_ATOMS: atom_id res chain seq x y z
N MET A 1 -7.05 6.75 41.01
CA MET A 1 -6.05 5.83 40.42
C MET A 1 -4.84 5.75 41.35
N PRO A 2 -4.38 4.55 41.75
CA PRO A 2 -3.24 4.42 42.64
C PRO A 2 -1.98 4.96 41.96
N ARG A 3 -1.24 5.84 42.65
CA ARG A 3 0.02 6.41 42.15
C ARG A 3 1.09 5.30 42.19
N LEU A 4 1.49 4.80 41.01
CA LEU A 4 2.59 3.85 40.86
C LEU A 4 3.83 4.32 41.62
N SER A 5 4.48 3.38 42.33
CA SER A 5 5.71 3.67 43.06
C SER A 5 6.83 4.11 42.08
N PRO A 6 7.87 4.83 42.54
CA PRO A 6 8.98 5.21 41.69
C PRO A 6 9.67 4.00 41.01
N ALA A 7 9.73 2.86 41.70
CA ALA A 7 10.28 1.61 41.17
C ALA A 7 9.39 1.02 40.07
N ASP A 8 8.07 1.02 40.25
CA ASP A 8 7.12 0.53 39.26
C ASP A 8 7.09 1.41 38.01
N LYS A 9 7.24 2.74 38.17
CA LYS A 9 7.37 3.67 37.05
C LYS A 9 8.65 3.42 36.26
N ALA A 10 9.77 3.15 36.92
CA ALA A 10 11.03 2.81 36.27
C ALA A 10 10.94 1.47 35.53
N ALA A 11 10.33 0.45 36.14
CA ALA A 11 10.11 -0.85 35.52
C ALA A 11 9.17 -0.75 34.30
N ALA A 12 8.08 0.02 34.40
CA ALA A 12 7.16 0.27 33.28
C ALA A 12 7.85 1.01 32.13
N LYS A 13 8.70 2.01 32.42
CA LYS A 13 9.46 2.75 31.40
C LYS A 13 10.51 1.86 30.73
N LYS A 14 11.19 1.00 31.49
CA LYS A 14 12.13 0.00 30.97
C LYS A 14 11.42 -1.01 30.06
N ARG A 15 10.24 -1.49 30.48
CA ARG A 15 9.41 -2.41 29.69
C ARG A 15 8.87 -1.75 28.41
N ALA A 16 8.41 -0.51 28.48
CA ALA A 16 7.96 0.24 27.31
C ALA A 16 9.09 0.46 26.29
N LYS A 17 10.31 0.73 26.75
CA LYS A 17 11.49 0.82 25.90
C LYS A 17 11.82 -0.52 25.24
N GLN A 18 11.87 -1.61 26.02
CA GLN A 18 12.10 -2.96 25.48
C GLN A 18 11.03 -3.38 24.45
N ILE A 19 9.77 -3.00 24.66
CA ILE A 19 8.70 -3.23 23.69
C ILE A 19 8.98 -2.46 22.40
N LYS A 20 9.32 -1.18 22.50
CA LYS A 20 9.64 -0.32 21.34
C LYS A 20 10.82 -0.87 20.54
N ASP A 21 11.89 -1.26 21.23
CA ASP A 21 13.10 -1.82 20.63
C ASP A 21 12.78 -3.18 19.95
N ALA A 22 11.92 -4.01 20.56
CA ALA A 22 11.42 -5.24 19.96
C ALA A 22 10.57 -5.00 18.71
N VAL A 23 9.70 -3.97 18.70
CA VAL A 23 8.91 -3.59 17.51
C VAL A 23 9.82 -3.24 16.35
N GLU A 24 10.84 -2.42 16.63
CA GLU A 24 11.79 -1.94 15.62
C GLU A 24 12.64 -3.10 15.08
N LEU A 25 13.16 -3.96 15.95
CA LEU A 25 13.92 -5.16 15.56
C LEU A 25 13.07 -6.12 14.71
N CYS A 26 11.83 -6.39 15.10
CA CYS A 26 10.93 -7.23 14.31
C CYS A 26 10.56 -6.62 12.95
N GLY A 27 10.48 -5.29 12.85
CA GLY A 27 10.09 -4.60 11.63
C GLY A 27 11.23 -4.33 10.64
N THR A 28 12.49 -4.35 11.09
CA THR A 28 13.63 -3.86 10.29
C THR A 28 14.81 -4.81 10.17
N ALA A 29 14.90 -5.87 10.98
CA ALA A 29 16.04 -6.77 10.94
C ALA A 29 15.93 -7.79 9.79
N SER A 30 16.89 -7.74 8.86
CA SER A 30 17.06 -8.75 7.82
C SER A 30 17.54 -10.09 8.40
N PHE A 31 17.24 -11.19 7.70
CA PHE A 31 17.56 -12.55 8.14
C PHE A 31 19.04 -12.77 8.50
N SER A 32 19.96 -12.23 7.72
CA SER A 32 21.40 -12.32 7.97
C SER A 32 21.83 -11.62 9.27
N ARG A 33 21.14 -10.54 9.66
CA ARG A 33 21.40 -9.82 10.91
C ARG A 33 20.90 -10.62 12.11
N VAL A 34 19.74 -11.26 12.00
CA VAL A 34 19.14 -12.08 13.08
C VAL A 34 20.03 -13.27 13.45
N MET A 35 20.71 -13.88 12.47
CA MET A 35 21.65 -14.98 12.70
C MET A 35 22.93 -14.59 13.47
N MET A 36 23.26 -13.29 13.49
CA MET A 36 24.45 -12.76 14.17
C MET A 36 24.11 -11.98 15.44
N MET A 37 22.84 -11.97 15.87
CA MET A 37 22.42 -11.25 17.06
C MET A 37 22.95 -11.90 18.34
N THR A 38 23.26 -11.05 19.31
CA THR A 38 23.61 -11.48 20.66
C THR A 38 22.41 -12.09 21.38
N GLN A 39 22.67 -12.88 22.43
CA GLN A 39 21.62 -13.57 23.18
C GLN A 39 20.62 -12.60 23.85
N GLU A 40 21.05 -11.37 24.16
CA GLU A 40 20.20 -10.31 24.70
C GLU A 40 19.30 -9.67 23.64
N GLU A 41 19.81 -9.48 22.42
CA GLU A 41 19.04 -8.99 21.27
C GLU A 41 18.00 -10.02 20.82
N LEU A 42 18.37 -11.30 20.81
CA LEU A 42 17.44 -12.41 20.54
C LEU A 42 16.32 -12.48 21.58
N ARG A 43 16.62 -12.31 22.88
CA ARG A 43 15.59 -12.24 23.92
C ARG A 43 14.65 -11.04 23.74
N THR A 44 15.17 -9.92 23.25
CA THR A 44 14.37 -8.72 22.95
C THR A 44 13.49 -8.95 21.72
N LEU A 45 13.99 -9.62 20.68
CA LEU A 45 13.22 -10.04 19.50
C LEU A 45 12.12 -11.06 19.85
N MET A 46 12.34 -11.90 20.87
CA MET A 46 11.42 -12.96 21.29
C MET A 46 10.42 -12.53 22.38
N LEU A 47 10.36 -11.25 22.74
CA LEU A 47 9.40 -10.72 23.71
C LEU A 47 7.96 -10.99 23.23
N ASN A 48 7.18 -11.69 24.04
CA ASN A 48 5.79 -12.02 23.74
C ASN A 48 4.92 -10.77 23.99
N LEU A 49 4.53 -10.06 22.92
CA LEU A 49 3.85 -8.75 22.99
C LEU A 49 2.32 -8.83 23.13
N GLY A 50 1.74 -10.03 23.22
CA GLY A 50 0.31 -10.24 23.43
C GLY A 50 -0.56 -10.26 22.16
N ASP A 51 -1.80 -10.73 22.35
CA ASP A 51 -2.83 -10.94 21.32
C ASP A 51 -3.43 -9.61 20.86
N GLN A 52 -2.85 -9.02 19.82
CA GLN A 52 -3.51 -8.27 18.76
C GLN A 52 -2.45 -7.46 18.03
N ARG A 53 -1.98 -8.02 16.92
CA ARG A 53 -1.45 -7.21 15.83
C ARG A 53 -1.98 -7.76 14.52
N PRO A 54 -2.32 -6.88 13.56
CA PRO A 54 -2.12 -7.19 12.16
C PRO A 54 -0.60 -7.15 11.91
N THR A 55 0.12 -8.20 12.30
CA THR A 55 1.49 -8.40 11.81
C THR A 55 1.44 -9.03 10.42
N ARG A 56 2.44 -8.73 9.59
CA ARG A 56 2.67 -9.43 8.32
C ARG A 56 2.89 -10.94 8.49
N GLU A 57 3.21 -11.41 9.70
CA GLU A 57 3.15 -12.82 10.13
C GLU A 57 2.89 -12.94 11.66
N PRO A 58 2.11 -13.93 12.14
CA PRO A 58 1.93 -14.22 13.57
C PRO A 58 3.18 -14.85 14.21
N GLY A 59 3.50 -14.41 15.43
CA GLY A 59 4.79 -14.64 16.07
C GLY A 59 5.03 -16.02 16.71
N ASN A 60 6.30 -16.24 17.06
CA ASN A 60 6.95 -17.22 17.97
C ASN A 60 6.55 -18.71 17.94
N THR A 61 5.27 -19.08 17.94
CA THR A 61 4.80 -20.47 17.79
C THR A 61 5.08 -20.98 16.38
N MET A 62 4.79 -20.17 15.37
CA MET A 62 5.11 -20.48 13.99
C MET A 62 6.60 -20.72 13.77
N ARG A 63 7.48 -19.92 14.38
CA ARG A 63 8.94 -20.08 14.22
C ARG A 63 9.43 -21.43 14.75
N LYS A 64 8.85 -21.93 15.85
CA LYS A 64 9.18 -23.26 16.40
C LYS A 64 8.60 -24.41 15.58
N GLU A 65 7.41 -24.26 15.02
CA GLU A 65 6.79 -25.28 14.16
C GLU A 65 7.46 -25.35 12.78
N VAL A 66 7.77 -24.20 12.18
CA VAL A 66 8.51 -24.09 10.91
C VAL A 66 9.91 -24.71 11.03
N MET A 67 10.60 -24.54 12.16
CA MET A 67 11.91 -25.19 12.42
C MET A 67 11.84 -26.72 12.48
N LYS A 68 10.66 -27.30 12.67
CA LYS A 68 10.46 -28.76 12.65
C LYS A 68 10.13 -29.30 11.26
N LEU A 69 9.83 -28.43 10.29
CA LEU A 69 9.62 -28.86 8.92
C LEU A 69 10.94 -29.32 8.31
N GLN A 70 10.93 -30.49 7.68
CA GLN A 70 12.09 -31.08 7.02
C GLN A 70 11.79 -31.37 5.55
N GLY A 71 12.83 -31.36 4.72
CA GLY A 71 12.76 -31.74 3.31
C GLY A 71 11.79 -30.89 2.48
N GLU A 72 10.92 -31.56 1.73
CA GLU A 72 10.00 -30.95 0.76
C GLU A 72 9.01 -29.97 1.41
N LYS A 73 8.55 -30.24 2.64
CA LYS A 73 7.61 -29.37 3.37
C LYS A 73 8.25 -28.00 3.69
N PHE A 74 9.53 -28.01 4.06
CA PHE A 74 10.27 -26.78 4.34
C PHE A 74 10.50 -25.96 3.07
N GLN A 75 10.84 -26.63 1.95
CA GLN A 75 11.00 -25.96 0.66
C GLN A 75 9.68 -25.34 0.17
N ALA A 76 8.56 -26.04 0.35
CA ALA A 76 7.23 -25.51 0.04
C ALA A 76 6.89 -24.28 0.89
N PHE A 77 7.21 -24.31 2.18
CA PHE A 77 7.03 -23.14 3.06
C PHE A 77 7.88 -21.95 2.60
N CYS A 78 9.17 -22.16 2.30
CA CYS A 78 10.05 -21.08 1.81
C CYS A 78 9.54 -20.49 0.48
N LYS A 79 9.03 -21.34 -0.42
CA LYS A 79 8.45 -20.89 -1.69
C LYS A 79 7.18 -20.07 -1.46
N TYR A 80 6.31 -20.53 -0.57
CA TYR A 80 5.10 -19.79 -0.19
C TYR A 80 5.44 -18.43 0.44
N GLY A 81 6.38 -18.39 1.39
CA GLY A 81 6.84 -17.16 2.03
C GLY A 81 7.40 -16.15 1.02
N SER A 82 8.22 -16.62 0.07
CA SER A 82 8.74 -15.77 -1.02
C SER A 82 7.62 -15.17 -1.88
N VAL A 83 6.60 -15.95 -2.23
CA VAL A 83 5.44 -15.46 -2.99
C VAL A 83 4.68 -14.42 -2.18
N TRP A 84 4.41 -14.70 -0.90
CA TRP A 84 3.73 -13.78 0.00
C TRP A 84 4.48 -12.46 0.14
N ASP A 85 5.80 -12.50 0.40
CA ASP A 85 6.64 -11.33 0.55
C ASP A 85 6.64 -10.46 -0.72
N ASN A 86 6.79 -11.09 -1.89
CA ASN A 86 6.80 -10.38 -3.18
C ASN A 86 5.46 -9.70 -3.47
N VAL A 87 4.33 -10.34 -3.16
CA VAL A 87 3.02 -9.72 -3.35
C VAL A 87 2.76 -8.64 -2.29
N SER A 88 3.23 -8.84 -1.05
CA SER A 88 3.04 -7.88 0.04
C SER A 88 3.75 -6.54 -0.22
N GLN A 89 4.83 -6.53 -0.99
CA GLN A 89 5.51 -5.30 -1.44
C GLN A 89 4.58 -4.39 -2.27
N GLN A 90 3.55 -4.95 -2.90
CA GLN A 90 2.60 -4.20 -3.72
C GLN A 90 1.49 -3.54 -2.89
N TYR A 91 1.34 -3.88 -1.61
CA TYR A 91 0.20 -3.44 -0.78
C TYR A 91 0.11 -1.93 -0.62
N GLU A 92 1.24 -1.24 -0.46
CA GLU A 92 1.24 0.23 -0.37
C GLU A 92 0.78 0.88 -1.68
N ALA A 93 1.22 0.35 -2.83
CA ALA A 93 0.79 0.83 -4.13
C ALA A 93 -0.69 0.56 -4.39
N ILE A 94 -1.21 -0.57 -3.92
CA ILE A 94 -2.64 -0.93 -3.99
C ILE A 94 -3.47 0.02 -3.14
N ASP A 95 -3.08 0.24 -1.88
CA ASP A 95 -3.82 1.12 -0.97
C ASP A 95 -3.84 2.56 -1.53
N ALA A 96 -2.73 3.05 -2.08
CA ALA A 96 -2.67 4.34 -2.77
C ALA A 96 -3.56 4.40 -4.02
N ALA A 97 -3.63 3.32 -4.80
CA ALA A 97 -4.50 3.24 -5.98
C ALA A 97 -5.99 3.21 -5.60
N GLU A 98 -6.37 2.47 -4.56
CA GLU A 98 -7.73 2.46 -4.01
C GLU A 98 -8.14 3.85 -3.52
N ASP A 99 -7.27 4.53 -2.78
CA ASP A 99 -7.50 5.89 -2.30
C ASP A 99 -7.66 6.88 -3.45
N ARG A 100 -6.88 6.71 -4.53
CA ARG A 100 -6.99 7.54 -5.73
C ARG A 100 -8.32 7.35 -6.45
N LEU A 101 -8.84 6.13 -6.51
CA LEU A 101 -10.14 5.83 -7.12
C LEU A 101 -11.31 6.31 -6.26
N ARG A 102 -11.17 6.28 -4.92
CA ARG A 102 -12.19 6.81 -3.99
C ARG A 102 -12.22 8.34 -3.99
N ASN A 103 -11.06 8.98 -4.01
CA ASN A 103 -10.90 10.43 -4.00
C ASN A 103 -10.62 10.97 -5.41
N ASP A 104 -11.48 10.64 -6.37
CA ASP A 104 -11.26 10.92 -7.78
C ASP A 104 -11.26 12.44 -8.12
N LYS A 105 -11.73 13.32 -7.22
CA LYS A 105 -11.84 14.77 -7.44
C LYS A 105 -10.51 15.36 -7.94
N GLY A 106 -10.54 15.95 -9.14
CA GLY A 106 -9.35 16.56 -9.77
C GLY A 106 -8.46 15.60 -10.56
N ALA A 107 -8.66 14.29 -10.46
CA ALA A 107 -7.88 13.29 -11.20
C ALA A 107 -8.06 13.37 -12.73
N THR A 108 -6.98 13.19 -13.48
CA THR A 108 -7.05 13.02 -14.94
C THR A 108 -7.58 11.61 -15.28
N PRO A 109 -8.12 11.40 -16.49
CA PRO A 109 -8.49 10.05 -16.93
C PRO A 109 -7.30 9.08 -16.93
N GLU A 110 -6.10 9.57 -17.26
CA GLU A 110 -4.85 8.78 -17.31
C GLU A 110 -4.46 8.29 -15.91
N GLU A 111 -4.50 9.17 -14.90
CA GLU A 111 -4.19 8.81 -13.50
C GLU A 111 -5.16 7.76 -12.94
N LEU A 112 -6.43 7.79 -13.37
CA LEU A 112 -7.42 6.79 -12.98
C LEU A 112 -7.22 5.46 -13.71
N GLU A 113 -6.74 5.48 -14.96
CA GLU A 113 -6.36 4.26 -15.69
C GLU A 113 -5.14 3.60 -15.08
N GLU A 114 -4.13 4.38 -14.70
CA GLU A 114 -2.94 3.89 -14.00
C GLU A 114 -3.31 3.25 -12.66
N ALA A 115 -4.17 3.89 -11.87
CA ALA A 115 -4.66 3.33 -10.62
C ALA A 115 -5.40 1.99 -10.85
N ILE A 116 -6.27 1.91 -11.86
CA ILE A 116 -6.95 0.65 -12.23
C ILE A 116 -5.93 -0.42 -12.67
N ALA A 117 -4.89 -0.04 -13.41
CA ALA A 117 -3.87 -0.98 -13.88
C ALA A 117 -3.05 -1.57 -12.71
N VAL A 118 -2.70 -0.75 -11.71
CA VAL A 118 -2.05 -1.23 -10.47
C VAL A 118 -2.94 -2.25 -9.75
N LEU A 119 -4.23 -1.95 -9.62
CA LEU A 119 -5.19 -2.85 -8.99
C LEU A 119 -5.38 -4.15 -9.79
N GLN A 120 -5.44 -4.08 -11.12
CA GLN A 120 -5.54 -5.26 -11.97
C GLN A 120 -4.30 -6.14 -11.87
N LYS A 121 -3.10 -5.55 -11.86
CA LYS A 121 -1.84 -6.27 -11.66
C LYS A 121 -1.83 -7.04 -10.34
N PHE A 122 -2.40 -6.48 -9.27
CA PHE A 122 -2.51 -7.20 -8.00
C PHE A 122 -3.41 -8.44 -8.15
N LEU A 123 -4.58 -8.32 -8.79
CA LEU A 123 -5.44 -9.48 -9.03
C LEU A 123 -4.70 -10.57 -9.81
N ASP A 124 -4.00 -10.18 -10.88
CA ASP A 124 -3.27 -11.11 -11.74
C ASP A 124 -2.07 -11.78 -11.04
N THR A 125 -1.52 -11.18 -9.99
CA THR A 125 -0.30 -11.65 -9.30
C THR A 125 -0.54 -12.24 -7.92
N SER A 126 -1.76 -12.16 -7.38
CA SER A 126 -2.09 -12.64 -6.02
C SER A 126 -2.59 -14.08 -5.96
N ASP A 127 -3.10 -14.63 -7.05
CA ASP A 127 -3.55 -16.05 -7.13
C ASP A 127 -2.48 -17.08 -6.71
N PRO A 128 -1.18 -16.91 -7.01
CA PRO A 128 -0.13 -17.81 -6.53
C PRO A 128 -0.08 -17.96 -5.00
N ILE A 129 -0.52 -16.96 -4.23
CA ILE A 129 -0.61 -17.08 -2.76
C ILE A 129 -1.56 -18.22 -2.39
N LEU A 130 -2.74 -18.26 -3.01
CA LEU A 130 -3.76 -19.26 -2.70
C LEU A 130 -3.31 -20.65 -3.19
N ASN A 131 -2.72 -20.73 -4.38
CA ASN A 131 -2.22 -21.98 -4.94
C ASN A 131 -1.12 -22.59 -4.06
N HIS A 132 -0.09 -21.80 -3.72
CA HIS A 132 1.00 -22.29 -2.89
C HIS A 132 0.60 -22.51 -1.42
N GLY A 133 -0.33 -21.70 -0.90
CA GLY A 133 -0.85 -21.86 0.46
C GLY A 133 -1.68 -23.14 0.61
N TYR A 134 -2.56 -23.43 -0.35
CA TYR A 134 -3.37 -24.65 -0.32
C TYR A 134 -2.51 -25.91 -0.43
N ASP A 135 -1.53 -25.92 -1.34
CA ASP A 135 -0.58 -27.03 -1.46
C ASP A 135 0.19 -27.25 -0.15
N LEU A 136 0.67 -26.17 0.48
CA LEU A 136 1.35 -26.22 1.77
C LEU A 136 0.45 -26.81 2.87
N ILE A 137 -0.82 -26.37 2.97
CA ILE A 137 -1.76 -26.90 3.96
C ILE A 137 -1.97 -28.40 3.77
N ARG A 138 -2.09 -28.88 2.52
CA ARG A 138 -2.28 -30.31 2.20
C ARG A 138 -1.08 -31.19 2.58
N MET A 139 0.13 -30.63 2.57
CA MET A 139 1.36 -31.36 2.91
C MET A 139 1.62 -31.47 4.42
N LEU A 140 1.03 -30.58 5.23
CA LEU A 140 1.21 -30.56 6.68
C LEU A 140 0.28 -31.58 7.34
N ASN A 141 0.75 -32.30 8.36
CA ASN A 141 -0.11 -33.17 9.19
C ASN A 141 -0.71 -32.40 10.38
N ASP A 142 -1.80 -32.92 10.96
CA ASP A 142 -2.53 -32.28 12.07
C ASP A 142 -1.66 -32.06 13.31
N ASN A 143 -0.67 -32.93 13.53
CA ASN A 143 0.26 -32.89 14.66
C ASN A 143 1.49 -32.00 14.42
N GLU A 144 1.76 -31.59 13.18
CA GLU A 144 3.03 -30.96 12.81
C GLU A 144 2.99 -29.43 12.82
N ALA A 145 1.84 -28.82 12.50
CA ALA A 145 1.84 -27.38 12.26
C ALA A 145 0.44 -26.71 12.33
N LEU A 146 -0.24 -26.81 13.48
CA LEU A 146 -1.54 -26.15 13.69
C LEU A 146 -1.42 -24.63 13.49
N SER A 147 -0.39 -23.99 14.04
CA SER A 147 -0.23 -22.54 13.94
C SER A 147 0.14 -22.09 12.53
N LEU A 148 0.89 -22.92 11.79
CA LEU A 148 1.21 -22.66 10.39
C LEU A 148 -0.03 -22.76 9.50
N ARG A 149 -0.89 -23.76 9.71
CA ARG A 149 -2.16 -23.86 8.97
C ARG A 149 -3.09 -22.69 9.27
N GLN A 150 -3.17 -22.29 10.53
CA GLN A 150 -3.93 -21.09 10.94
C GLN A 150 -3.39 -19.83 10.27
N LEU A 151 -2.06 -19.69 10.15
CA LEU A 151 -1.46 -18.60 9.39
C LEU A 151 -1.89 -18.63 7.93
N VAL A 152 -1.60 -19.74 7.24
CA VAL A 152 -1.81 -19.82 5.79
C VAL A 152 -3.29 -19.62 5.46
N ALA A 153 -4.18 -20.15 6.32
CA ALA A 153 -5.62 -19.87 6.24
C ALA A 153 -5.93 -18.37 6.41
N ALA A 154 -5.41 -17.72 7.46
CA ALA A 154 -5.64 -16.29 7.69
C ALA A 154 -5.08 -15.39 6.55
N GLN A 155 -3.90 -15.73 6.02
CA GLN A 155 -3.31 -15.05 4.86
C GLN A 155 -4.11 -15.29 3.59
N GLY A 156 -4.62 -16.50 3.38
CA GLY A 156 -5.51 -16.84 2.28
C GLY A 156 -6.82 -16.06 2.35
N GLU A 157 -7.50 -16.07 3.51
CA GLU A 157 -8.73 -15.30 3.74
C GLU A 157 -8.52 -13.79 3.53
N ALA A 158 -7.43 -13.24 4.08
CA ALA A 158 -7.10 -11.83 3.89
C ALA A 158 -6.85 -11.49 2.41
N THR A 159 -6.23 -12.41 1.67
CA THR A 159 -5.98 -12.24 0.23
C THR A 159 -7.28 -12.25 -0.55
N ILE A 160 -8.17 -13.22 -0.31
CA ILE A 160 -9.48 -13.32 -0.97
C ILE A 160 -10.30 -12.05 -0.70
N TYR A 161 -10.39 -11.62 0.55
CA TYR A 161 -11.12 -10.41 0.91
C TYR A 161 -10.58 -9.16 0.19
N ARG A 162 -9.25 -9.06 0.06
CA ARG A 162 -8.60 -7.96 -0.67
C ARG A 162 -8.84 -8.07 -2.18
N GLN A 163 -8.75 -9.26 -2.76
CA GLN A 163 -9.08 -9.51 -4.17
C GLN A 163 -10.51 -9.09 -4.50
N ASP A 164 -11.48 -9.50 -3.68
CA ASP A 164 -12.89 -9.12 -3.85
C ASP A 164 -13.07 -7.60 -3.78
N ARG A 165 -12.51 -6.97 -2.74
CA ARG A 165 -12.57 -5.52 -2.56
C ARG A 165 -12.01 -4.78 -3.78
N VAL A 166 -10.84 -5.21 -4.26
CA VAL A 166 -10.17 -4.63 -5.43
C VAL A 166 -11.01 -4.83 -6.68
N TYR A 167 -11.56 -6.02 -6.91
CA TYR A 167 -12.42 -6.33 -8.05
C TYR A 167 -13.64 -5.41 -8.11
N TYR A 168 -14.35 -5.25 -6.98
CA TYR A 168 -15.49 -4.35 -6.89
C TYR A 168 -15.09 -2.89 -7.12
N GLN A 169 -13.95 -2.45 -6.57
CA GLN A 169 -13.45 -1.09 -6.76
C GLN A 169 -13.13 -0.79 -8.23
N ILE A 170 -12.50 -1.74 -8.95
CA ILE A 170 -12.26 -1.62 -10.39
C ILE A 170 -13.60 -1.49 -11.13
N LYS A 171 -14.56 -2.37 -10.86
CA LYS A 171 -15.87 -2.36 -11.54
C LYS A 171 -16.61 -1.04 -11.31
N ALA A 172 -16.67 -0.55 -10.09
CA ALA A 172 -17.32 0.71 -9.76
C ALA A 172 -16.65 1.91 -10.47
N SER A 173 -15.32 1.88 -10.60
CA SER A 173 -14.54 2.99 -11.16
C SER A 173 -14.64 3.11 -12.69
N ARG A 174 -15.01 2.04 -13.41
CA ARG A 174 -15.13 2.06 -14.88
C ARG A 174 -16.15 3.08 -15.38
N ALA A 175 -17.31 3.18 -14.72
CA ALA A 175 -18.34 4.15 -15.10
C ALA A 175 -17.87 5.60 -14.88
N THR A 176 -17.19 5.85 -13.75
CA THR A 176 -16.60 7.15 -13.42
C THR A 176 -15.55 7.57 -14.44
N LEU A 177 -14.64 6.64 -14.80
CA LEU A 177 -13.64 6.87 -15.84
C LEU A 177 -14.28 7.21 -17.19
N PHE A 178 -15.31 6.47 -17.59
CA PHE A 178 -16.03 6.72 -18.84
C PHE A 178 -16.67 8.11 -18.86
N CYS A 179 -17.36 8.50 -17.79
CA CYS A 179 -17.95 9.84 -17.66
C CYS A 179 -16.89 10.94 -17.73
N ARG A 180 -15.73 10.75 -17.10
CA ARG A 180 -14.61 11.70 -17.18
C ARG A 180 -13.99 11.78 -18.57
N LYS A 181 -13.83 10.67 -19.28
CA LYS A 181 -13.37 10.65 -20.67
C LYS A 181 -14.31 11.43 -21.58
N ILE A 182 -15.63 11.25 -21.42
CA ILE A 182 -16.62 12.03 -22.15
C ILE A 182 -16.51 13.52 -21.81
N ARG A 183 -16.52 13.87 -20.51
CA ARG A 183 -16.44 15.26 -20.07
C ARG A 183 -15.18 15.95 -20.58
N THR A 184 -14.03 15.29 -20.52
CA THR A 184 -12.77 15.85 -21.03
C THR A 184 -12.80 16.04 -22.55
N LYS A 185 -13.36 15.09 -23.31
CA LYS A 185 -13.55 15.24 -24.77
C LYS A 185 -14.50 16.39 -25.12
N ILE A 186 -15.62 16.53 -24.41
CA ILE A 186 -16.60 17.60 -24.66
C ILE A 186 -16.03 18.97 -24.30
N VAL A 187 -15.29 19.08 -23.19
CA VAL A 187 -14.78 20.37 -22.70
C VAL A 187 -13.57 20.88 -23.50
N LYS A 188 -12.77 19.99 -24.12
CA LYS A 188 -11.59 20.36 -24.92
C LYS A 188 -11.91 21.39 -26.02
N PRO A 189 -12.91 21.19 -26.90
CA PRO A 189 -13.33 22.18 -27.88
C PRO A 189 -13.64 23.54 -27.27
N PHE A 190 -14.45 23.59 -26.21
CA PHE A 190 -14.83 24.85 -25.58
C PHE A 190 -13.65 25.56 -24.91
N LYS A 191 -12.70 24.83 -24.32
CA LYS A 191 -11.45 25.40 -23.78
C LYS A 191 -10.60 26.03 -24.88
N VAL A 192 -10.48 25.37 -26.03
CA VAL A 192 -9.75 25.90 -27.20
C VAL A 192 -10.44 27.16 -27.72
N CYS A 193 -11.76 27.14 -27.90
CA CYS A 193 -12.54 28.32 -28.31
C CYS A 193 -12.39 29.48 -27.31
N ALA A 194 -12.49 29.22 -26.01
CA ALA A 194 -12.32 30.22 -24.96
C ALA A 194 -10.89 30.81 -24.93
N ALA A 195 -9.87 29.98 -25.16
CA ALA A 195 -8.48 30.44 -25.25
C ALA A 195 -8.28 31.34 -26.48
N THR A 196 -8.84 30.96 -27.62
CA THR A 196 -8.80 31.75 -28.87
C THR A 196 -9.56 33.07 -28.71
N ALA A 197 -10.76 33.03 -28.13
CA ALA A 197 -11.54 34.23 -27.82
C ALA A 197 -10.79 35.17 -26.87
N LYS A 198 -10.13 34.66 -25.81
CA LYS A 198 -9.27 35.46 -24.92
C LYS A 198 -8.09 36.09 -25.66
N LYS A 199 -7.45 35.38 -26.59
CA LYS A 199 -6.37 35.92 -27.43
C LYS A 199 -6.88 37.04 -28.34
N ILE A 200 -8.03 36.87 -28.98
CA ILE A 200 -8.68 37.88 -29.82
C ILE A 200 -9.06 39.11 -28.97
N CYS A 201 -9.72 38.92 -27.84
CA CYS A 201 -10.07 40.00 -26.92
C CYS A 201 -8.83 40.77 -26.43
N ARG A 202 -7.72 40.07 -26.12
CA ARG A 202 -6.43 40.71 -25.79
C ARG A 202 -5.89 41.53 -26.95
N LYS A 203 -5.96 41.03 -28.19
CA LYS A 203 -5.52 41.78 -29.39
C LYS A 203 -6.37 43.05 -29.58
N ILE A 204 -7.69 42.94 -29.50
CA ILE A 204 -8.63 44.07 -29.60
C ILE A 204 -8.33 45.11 -28.49
N ARG A 205 -8.15 44.67 -27.24
CA ARG A 205 -7.82 45.55 -26.11
C ARG A 205 -6.47 46.26 -26.31
N LYS A 206 -5.45 45.56 -26.81
CA LYS A 206 -4.15 46.16 -27.14
C LYS A 206 -4.25 47.17 -28.30
N ALA A 207 -5.03 46.86 -29.33
CA ALA A 207 -5.26 47.76 -30.47
C ALA A 207 -6.00 49.05 -30.05
N LYS A 208 -7.05 48.94 -29.22
CA LYS A 208 -7.74 50.12 -28.64
C LYS A 208 -6.80 50.99 -27.80
N LYS A 209 -5.94 50.37 -26.97
CA LYS A 209 -4.91 51.12 -26.21
C LYS A 209 -3.90 51.86 -27.09
N LYS A 210 -3.56 51.34 -28.27
CA LYS A 210 -2.67 52.03 -29.22
C LYS A 210 -3.34 53.22 -29.92
N LYS A 211 -4.62 53.11 -30.31
CA LYS A 211 -5.38 54.22 -30.91
C LYS A 211 -5.69 55.37 -29.94
N GLY A 212 -5.69 55.11 -28.63
CA GLY A 212 -5.88 56.14 -27.60
C GLY A 212 -4.64 56.96 -27.24
N LYS A 213 -3.46 56.63 -27.79
CA LYS A 213 -2.28 57.48 -27.68
C LYS A 213 -2.33 58.50 -28.83
N ARG A 214 -2.72 59.75 -28.54
CA ARG A 214 -2.46 60.87 -29.45
C ARG A 214 -0.95 60.94 -29.70
N PRO A 215 -0.48 61.13 -30.94
CA PRO A 215 0.92 61.39 -31.18
C PRO A 215 1.31 62.65 -30.40
N ALA A 216 2.31 62.54 -29.54
CA ALA A 216 2.93 63.70 -28.94
C ALA A 216 3.64 64.47 -30.06
N GLY A 217 3.09 65.64 -30.42
CA GLY A 217 3.76 66.73 -31.12
C GLY A 217 4.43 66.38 -32.44
N ALA A 218 3.69 66.55 -33.55
CA ALA A 218 4.32 67.17 -34.71
C ALA A 218 4.55 68.65 -34.35
N LEU A 219 5.79 68.97 -33.96
CA LEU A 219 6.27 70.35 -33.92
C LEU A 219 6.41 70.80 -35.38
N VAL A 220 5.50 71.66 -35.79
CA VAL A 220 5.61 72.47 -37.01
C VAL A 220 6.73 73.48 -36.75
N VAL A 221 7.76 73.46 -37.59
CA VAL A 221 8.72 74.57 -37.79
C VAL A 221 8.42 75.15 -39.16
#